data_AF-A0A975WEE1-F1
#
_entry.id   AF-A0A975WEE1-F1
#
_cell.length_a   1.000
_cell.length_b   1.000
_cell.length_c   1.000
_cell.angle_alpha   90.00
_cell.angle_beta   90.00
_cell.angle_gamma   90.00
#
_symmetry.space_group_name_H-M   'P 1'
#
loop_
_entity.id
_entity.type
_entity.pdbx_description
1 polymer ?
#
loop_
_entity_poly.entity_id
_entity_poly.type
_entity_poly.pdbx_seq_one_letter_code
_entity_poly.pdbx_strand_id
1 'polypeptide(L)'
;MTARQLWAMTALVFAAALASLGWQANERGWLRLARVSTLPADILRPLDTGSAVAPDIGAILAFAPFGRPDRVVAESDAPAKPAPTKVNFALRGILAYADKAVSRAFIYDGTDTNAYRIGESVEDDVVLTDVLAASVILKIDGTEHELGFDGFIRDDLIAGQTAPPTADVTEVAEAPNDPLARLAASLTAGRGSLDLREAPPPETIDDYIDKWRGRIQRDPAEVMETIGVERTDRGYRIKPDPDIGVTLAGLQPGDIVTRLNGQAVGNIDKDRQLYDQVAAAGVARLEVERSGETLLMTFSLR
;
A
#
# COMPACT_ATOMS: atom_id res chain seq x y z
N MET A 1 -30.56 -52.88 39.33
CA MET A 1 -30.65 -51.49 39.83
C MET A 1 -31.90 -51.37 40.66
N THR A 2 -31.78 -50.92 41.91
CA THR A 2 -32.96 -50.75 42.77
C THR A 2 -33.72 -49.49 42.35
N ALA A 3 -35.05 -49.46 42.50
CA ALA A 3 -35.87 -48.31 42.08
C ALA A 3 -35.34 -46.98 42.66
N ARG A 4 -34.79 -46.99 43.87
CA ARG A 4 -34.16 -45.83 44.50
C ARG A 4 -32.95 -45.27 43.73
N GLN A 5 -32.16 -46.13 43.08
CA GLN A 5 -31.03 -45.70 42.25
C GLN A 5 -31.50 -45.04 40.96
N LEU A 6 -32.61 -45.51 40.37
CA LEU A 6 -33.18 -44.94 39.15
C LEU A 6 -33.78 -43.54 39.41
N TRP A 7 -34.43 -43.35 40.56
CA TRP A 7 -34.93 -42.05 41.02
C TRP A 7 -33.80 -41.08 41.38
N ALA A 8 -32.71 -41.57 41.97
CA ALA A 8 -31.54 -40.73 42.25
C ALA A 8 -30.84 -40.26 40.97
N MET A 9 -30.70 -41.12 39.96
CA MET A 9 -30.08 -40.73 38.68
C MET A 9 -30.95 -39.74 37.89
N THR A 10 -32.27 -39.93 37.88
CA THR A 10 -33.18 -38.99 37.20
C THR A 10 -33.19 -37.62 37.87
N ALA A 11 -33.18 -37.56 39.20
CA ALA A 11 -33.04 -36.30 39.94
C ALA A 11 -31.71 -35.58 39.64
N LEU A 12 -30.62 -36.34 39.53
CA LEU A 12 -29.29 -35.78 39.25
C LEU A 12 -29.18 -35.23 37.82
N VAL A 13 -29.72 -35.94 36.82
CA VAL A 13 -29.77 -35.44 35.44
C VAL A 13 -30.66 -34.20 35.35
N PHE A 14 -31.78 -34.16 36.05
CA PHE A 14 -32.66 -32.99 36.07
C PHE A 14 -31.99 -31.77 36.71
N ALA A 15 -31.26 -31.96 37.82
CA ALA A 15 -30.48 -30.90 38.46
C ALA A 15 -29.36 -30.37 37.55
N ALA A 16 -28.66 -31.24 36.83
CA ALA A 16 -27.63 -30.85 35.87
C ALA A 16 -28.22 -30.06 34.68
N ALA A 17 -29.39 -30.47 34.18
CA ALA A 17 -30.09 -29.75 33.12
C ALA A 17 -30.52 -28.33 33.56
N LEU A 18 -31.05 -28.19 34.79
CA LEU A 18 -31.42 -26.88 35.33
C LEU A 18 -30.20 -25.96 35.53
N ALA A 19 -29.07 -26.50 35.99
CA ALA A 19 -27.84 -25.73 36.12
C ALA A 19 -27.31 -25.25 34.76
N SER A 20 -27.40 -26.08 33.72
CA SER A 20 -26.98 -25.72 32.36
C SER A 20 -27.87 -24.63 31.73
N LEU A 21 -29.20 -24.70 31.94
CA LEU A 21 -30.12 -23.64 31.50
C LEU A 21 -29.86 -22.31 32.23
N GLY A 22 -29.53 -22.35 33.51
CA GLY A 22 -29.18 -21.15 34.29
C GLY A 22 -27.91 -20.47 33.76
N TRP A 23 -26.90 -21.25 33.39
CA TRP A 23 -25.64 -20.71 32.86
C TRP A 23 -25.82 -20.02 31.50
N GLN A 24 -26.63 -20.60 30.58
CA GLN A 24 -26.86 -19.99 29.27
C GLN A 24 -27.69 -18.69 29.31
N ALA A 25 -28.49 -18.47 30.36
CA ALA A 25 -29.25 -17.23 30.50
C ALA A 25 -28.37 -16.01 30.83
N ASN A 26 -27.20 -16.23 31.44
CA ASN A 26 -26.30 -15.15 31.87
C ASN A 26 -25.54 -14.50 30.70
N GLU A 27 -25.14 -15.26 29.68
CA GLU A 27 -24.40 -14.72 28.53
C GLU A 27 -25.27 -13.90 27.56
N ARG A 28 -26.58 -14.17 27.48
CA ARG A 28 -27.50 -13.44 26.60
C ARG A 28 -28.08 -12.16 27.22
N GLY A 29 -27.91 -11.95 28.53
CA GLY A 29 -28.36 -10.75 29.23
C GLY A 29 -27.58 -9.49 28.84
N TRP A 30 -26.28 -9.66 28.55
CA TRP A 30 -25.37 -8.55 28.24
C TRP A 30 -25.66 -7.84 26.91
N LEU A 31 -26.40 -8.47 25.99
CA LEU A 31 -26.82 -7.84 24.74
C LEU A 31 -28.10 -7.00 24.86
N ARG A 32 -28.88 -7.13 25.95
CA ARG A 32 -30.13 -6.38 26.13
C ARG A 32 -30.00 -5.11 26.97
N LEU A 33 -28.87 -4.93 27.65
CA LEU A 33 -28.57 -3.72 28.44
C LEU A 33 -27.74 -2.67 27.68
N ALA A 34 -27.17 -3.03 26.53
CA ALA A 34 -26.59 -2.08 25.59
C ALA A 34 -27.72 -1.36 24.81
N ARG A 35 -28.54 -0.57 25.52
CA ARG A 35 -29.31 0.50 24.87
C ARG A 35 -28.27 1.50 24.37
N VAL A 36 -27.94 1.40 23.08
CA VAL A 36 -27.31 2.51 22.37
C VAL A 36 -28.29 3.67 22.49
N SER A 37 -27.94 4.64 23.33
CA SER A 37 -28.63 5.91 23.41
C SER A 37 -28.35 6.63 22.10
N THR A 38 -29.23 6.47 21.11
CA THR A 38 -29.21 7.28 19.91
C THR A 38 -29.57 8.70 20.35
N LEU A 39 -28.58 9.59 20.35
CA LEU A 39 -28.80 11.03 20.47
C LEU A 39 -29.87 11.44 19.45
N PRO A 40 -30.86 12.27 19.82
CA PRO A 40 -31.85 12.76 18.87
C PRO A 40 -31.12 13.51 17.75
N ALA A 41 -31.35 13.07 16.51
CA ALA A 41 -30.95 13.80 15.32
C ALA A 41 -31.82 15.05 15.21
N ASP A 42 -31.42 16.10 15.93
CA ASP A 42 -32.12 17.38 15.93
C ASP A 42 -31.10 18.51 15.79
N ILE A 43 -30.34 18.49 14.69
CA ILE A 43 -29.55 19.65 14.25
C ILE A 43 -29.55 19.71 12.72
N LEU A 44 -30.72 19.86 12.11
CA LEU A 44 -30.84 20.53 10.81
C LEU A 44 -31.98 21.54 10.92
N ARG A 45 -31.76 22.56 11.73
CA ARG A 45 -32.48 23.82 11.59
C ARG A 45 -31.89 24.49 10.35
N PRO A 46 -32.66 24.77 9.28
CA PRO A 46 -32.17 25.60 8.20
C PRO A 46 -31.81 26.95 8.81
N LEU A 47 -30.54 27.32 8.74
CA LEU A 47 -30.13 28.67 9.08
C LEU A 47 -30.79 29.60 8.06
N ASP A 48 -31.68 30.45 8.54
CA ASP A 48 -32.05 31.68 7.85
C ASP A 48 -30.76 32.33 7.35
N THR A 49 -30.69 32.54 6.04
CA THR A 49 -29.56 33.17 5.36
C THR A 49 -29.60 34.68 5.62
N GLY A 50 -29.42 35.07 6.89
CA GLY A 50 -28.96 36.41 7.25
C GLY A 50 -27.45 36.43 7.09
N SER A 51 -26.93 37.36 6.28
CA SER A 51 -25.51 37.54 5.98
C SER A 51 -24.61 37.25 7.19
N ALA A 52 -23.95 36.08 7.17
CA ALA A 52 -22.90 35.77 8.11
C ALA A 52 -21.70 36.67 7.78
N VAL A 53 -21.45 37.66 8.63
CA VAL A 53 -20.17 38.38 8.66
C VAL A 53 -19.10 37.31 8.89
N ALA A 54 -18.21 37.12 7.91
CA ALA A 54 -17.12 36.17 8.03
C ALA A 54 -16.30 36.50 9.28
N PRO A 55 -15.97 35.52 10.13
CA PRO A 55 -15.16 35.77 11.31
C PRO A 55 -13.78 36.30 10.87
N ASP A 56 -13.37 37.45 11.43
CA ASP A 56 -12.06 38.04 11.20
C ASP A 56 -11.00 37.19 11.91
N ILE A 57 -10.42 36.26 11.16
CA ILE A 57 -9.34 35.38 11.61
C ILE A 57 -7.97 36.07 11.59
N GLY A 58 -7.88 37.34 11.17
CA GLY A 58 -6.64 38.11 11.15
C GLY A 58 -6.01 38.25 12.53
N ALA A 59 -6.83 38.41 13.57
CA ALA A 59 -6.36 38.43 14.96
C ALA A 59 -5.74 37.09 15.40
N ILE A 60 -6.30 35.95 14.93
CA ILE A 60 -5.80 34.61 15.27
C ILE A 60 -4.48 34.33 14.54
N LEU A 61 -4.38 34.74 13.27
CA LEU A 61 -3.16 34.62 12.48
C LEU A 61 -2.02 35.50 13.02
N ALA A 62 -2.34 36.70 13.54
CA ALA A 62 -1.36 37.60 14.15
C ALA A 62 -0.69 36.99 15.40
N PHE A 63 -1.41 36.16 16.16
CA PHE A 63 -0.90 35.49 17.35
C PHE A 63 0.14 34.40 17.06
N ALA A 64 0.26 33.92 15.81
CA ALA A 64 1.24 32.92 15.37
C ALA A 64 1.45 31.76 16.39
N PRO A 65 0.39 31.04 16.80
CA PRO A 65 0.44 30.02 17.85
C PRO A 65 1.37 28.82 17.53
N PHE A 66 1.81 28.69 16.28
CA PHE A 66 2.70 27.63 15.79
C PHE A 66 4.06 28.17 15.31
N GLY A 67 4.40 29.41 15.69
CA GLY A 67 5.61 30.09 15.23
C GLY A 67 5.41 30.82 13.90
N ARG A 68 6.28 31.80 13.63
CA ARG A 68 6.39 32.46 12.32
C ARG A 68 7.60 31.84 11.62
N PRO A 69 7.51 31.47 10.33
CA PRO A 69 8.72 31.15 9.60
C PRO A 69 9.58 32.41 9.59
N ASP A 70 10.76 32.34 10.20
CA ASP A 70 11.71 33.44 10.13
C ASP A 70 11.95 33.75 8.66
N ARG A 71 11.66 35.01 8.32
CA ARG A 71 11.98 35.59 7.03
C ARG A 71 13.48 35.40 6.85
N VAL A 72 13.87 34.47 5.97
CA VAL A 72 15.25 34.31 5.53
C VAL A 72 15.66 35.64 4.90
N VAL A 73 16.35 36.46 5.68
CA VAL A 73 17.13 37.57 5.20
C VAL A 73 18.17 36.95 4.28
N ALA A 74 18.17 37.37 3.02
CA ALA A 74 19.20 37.00 2.07
C ALA A 74 20.53 37.58 2.57
N GLU A 75 21.34 36.72 3.20
CA GLU A 75 22.75 36.96 3.46
C GLU A 75 23.53 36.13 2.43
N SER A 76 24.13 36.86 1.49
CA SER A 76 25.12 36.38 0.53
C SER A 76 26.35 35.84 1.26
N ASP A 77 26.97 34.82 0.66
CA ASP A 77 28.30 34.25 0.94
C ASP A 77 28.33 32.89 1.67
N ALA A 78 27.96 31.84 0.93
CA ALA A 78 28.42 30.46 1.14
C ALA A 78 28.51 29.75 -0.24
N PRO A 79 29.49 28.85 -0.45
CA PRO A 79 29.95 28.42 -1.77
C PRO A 79 28.87 27.67 -2.56
N ALA A 80 28.96 27.76 -3.89
CA ALA A 80 28.06 27.18 -4.85
C ALA A 80 27.68 25.73 -4.48
N LYS A 81 26.38 25.54 -4.26
CA LYS A 81 25.71 24.23 -4.11
C LYS A 81 26.18 23.32 -5.24
N PRO A 82 26.73 22.12 -4.98
CA PRO A 82 26.97 21.15 -6.02
C PRO A 82 25.64 20.89 -6.72
N ALA A 83 25.63 20.97 -8.05
CA ALA A 83 24.48 20.52 -8.83
C ALA A 83 24.18 19.07 -8.44
N PRO A 84 22.90 18.66 -8.31
CA PRO A 84 22.58 17.27 -8.04
C PRO A 84 23.23 16.41 -9.13
N THR A 85 24.24 15.64 -8.74
CA THR A 85 24.87 14.67 -9.63
C THR A 85 23.78 13.68 -9.99
N LYS A 86 23.35 13.70 -11.26
CA LYS A 86 22.25 12.87 -11.75
C LYS A 86 22.76 11.45 -11.87
N VAL A 87 22.69 10.71 -10.76
CA VAL A 87 23.01 9.29 -10.73
C VAL A 87 21.77 8.52 -11.18
N ASN A 88 21.90 7.61 -12.15
CA ASN A 88 20.76 6.90 -12.77
C ASN A 88 20.32 5.65 -11.96
N PHE A 89 20.63 5.58 -10.67
CA PHE A 89 20.20 4.47 -9.83
C PHE A 89 18.77 4.68 -9.35
N ALA A 90 17.96 3.62 -9.40
CA ALA A 90 16.63 3.62 -8.80
C ALA A 90 16.48 2.46 -7.82
N LEU A 91 16.06 2.77 -6.59
CA LEU A 91 15.72 1.76 -5.60
C LEU A 91 14.37 1.13 -5.97
N ARG A 92 14.37 -0.17 -6.30
CA ARG A 92 13.18 -0.92 -6.70
C ARG A 92 12.53 -1.67 -5.54
N GLY A 93 13.32 -2.08 -4.55
CA GLY A 93 12.82 -2.87 -3.43
C GLY A 93 13.81 -2.94 -2.28
N ILE A 94 13.31 -3.15 -1.07
CA ILE A 94 14.11 -3.46 0.11
C ILE A 94 13.56 -4.74 0.74
N LEU A 95 14.45 -5.67 1.02
CA LEU A 95 14.19 -6.86 1.83
C LEU A 95 14.93 -6.71 3.16
N ALA A 96 14.23 -6.16 4.16
CA ALA A 96 14.78 -5.98 5.50
C ALA A 96 14.52 -7.22 6.35
N TYR A 97 15.55 -7.66 7.07
CA TYR A 97 15.44 -8.71 8.10
C TYR A 97 15.73 -8.11 9.48
N ALA A 98 15.38 -8.83 10.54
CA ALA A 98 15.72 -8.44 11.91
C ALA A 98 17.24 -8.31 12.12
N ASP A 99 18.02 -9.17 11.45
CA ASP A 99 19.46 -9.00 11.31
C ASP A 99 19.77 -8.16 10.05
N LYS A 100 20.36 -6.97 10.26
CA LYS A 100 20.74 -6.07 9.17
C LYS A 100 21.74 -6.73 8.20
N ALA A 101 22.59 -7.64 8.66
CA ALA A 101 23.63 -8.26 7.84
C ALA A 101 23.08 -9.14 6.69
N VAL A 102 21.83 -9.62 6.82
CA VAL A 102 21.17 -10.42 5.78
C VAL A 102 20.16 -9.62 4.94
N SER A 103 20.01 -8.32 5.24
CA SER A 103 19.15 -7.41 4.47
C SER A 103 19.68 -7.21 3.06
N ARG A 104 18.75 -6.98 2.12
CA ARG A 104 19.07 -6.78 0.70
C ARG A 104 18.36 -5.58 0.13
N ALA A 105 19.04 -4.88 -0.77
CA ALA A 105 18.49 -3.82 -1.58
C ALA A 105 18.41 -4.27 -3.04
N PHE A 106 17.29 -3.99 -3.70
CA PHE A 106 17.12 -4.20 -5.13
C PHE A 106 17.30 -2.87 -5.83
N ILE A 107 18.40 -2.71 -6.55
CA ILE A 107 18.80 -1.44 -7.17
C ILE A 107 18.87 -1.66 -8.68
N TYR A 108 18.24 -0.76 -9.42
CA TYR A 108 18.33 -0.66 -10.87
C TYR A 108 19.50 0.24 -11.25
N ASP A 109 20.40 -0.27 -12.10
CA ASP A 109 21.63 0.42 -12.53
C ASP A 109 21.53 1.17 -13.86
N GLY A 110 20.35 1.18 -14.48
CA GLY A 110 20.14 1.70 -15.84
C GLY A 110 20.02 0.60 -16.90
N THR A 111 20.37 -0.63 -16.55
CA THR A 111 20.27 -1.81 -17.42
C THR A 111 19.33 -2.83 -16.80
N ASP A 112 19.68 -3.35 -15.62
CA ASP A 112 18.98 -4.44 -14.94
C ASP A 112 18.77 -4.12 -13.45
N THR A 113 17.86 -4.85 -12.79
CA THR A 113 17.66 -4.74 -11.33
C THR A 113 18.33 -5.92 -10.63
N ASN A 114 19.31 -5.63 -9.78
CA ASN A 114 20.09 -6.63 -9.06
C ASN A 114 19.91 -6.49 -7.54
N ALA A 115 20.17 -7.57 -6.80
CA ALA A 115 20.06 -7.63 -5.35
C ALA A 115 21.43 -7.53 -4.68
N TYR A 116 21.62 -6.49 -3.87
CA TYR A 116 22.88 -6.16 -3.21
C TYR A 116 22.79 -6.32 -1.69
N ARG A 117 23.90 -6.73 -1.07
CA ARG A 117 24.09 -6.78 0.39
C ARG A 117 24.86 -5.57 0.90
N ILE A 118 24.77 -5.33 2.22
CA ILE A 118 25.61 -4.34 2.89
C ILE A 118 27.09 -4.71 2.67
N GLY A 119 27.86 -3.76 2.15
CA GLY A 119 29.26 -3.89 1.77
C GLY A 119 29.51 -4.32 0.32
N GLU A 120 28.46 -4.60 -0.47
CA GLU A 120 28.57 -5.00 -1.87
C GLU A 120 28.64 -3.77 -2.81
N SER A 121 29.44 -3.86 -3.87
CA SER A 121 29.55 -2.82 -4.89
C SER A 121 28.39 -2.92 -5.88
N VAL A 122 27.69 -1.81 -6.07
CA VAL A 122 26.64 -1.63 -7.08
C VAL A 122 27.27 -1.33 -8.44
N GLU A 123 28.28 -0.47 -8.45
CA GLU A 123 29.15 -0.13 -9.59
C GLU A 123 30.59 0.04 -9.08
N ASP A 124 31.58 0.24 -9.97
CA ASP A 124 33.01 0.31 -9.63
C ASP A 124 33.32 1.32 -8.50
N ASP A 125 32.59 2.45 -8.44
CA ASP A 125 32.79 3.53 -7.45
C ASP A 125 31.61 3.69 -6.47
N VAL A 126 30.64 2.75 -6.46
CA VAL A 126 29.41 2.84 -5.65
C VAL A 126 29.23 1.61 -4.78
N VAL A 127 29.22 1.80 -3.45
CA VAL A 127 29.08 0.69 -2.47
C VAL A 127 27.85 0.87 -1.59
N LEU A 128 27.06 -0.19 -1.42
CA LEU A 128 25.94 -0.20 -0.48
C LEU A 128 26.45 -0.27 0.96
N THR A 129 26.19 0.77 1.76
CA THR A 129 26.77 0.91 3.11
C THR A 129 25.74 0.63 4.21
N ASP A 130 24.47 0.94 4.00
CA ASP A 130 23.39 0.55 4.91
C ASP A 130 22.06 0.33 4.18
N VAL A 131 21.22 -0.53 4.75
CA VAL A 131 19.85 -0.78 4.30
C VAL A 131 18.89 -0.34 5.40
N LEU A 132 18.09 0.69 5.11
CA LEU A 132 17.07 1.24 6.00
C LEU A 132 15.69 0.68 5.62
N ALA A 133 14.64 1.07 6.35
CA ALA A 133 13.30 0.55 6.10
C ALA A 133 12.66 1.09 4.80
N ALA A 134 13.05 2.30 4.36
CA ALA A 134 12.44 2.99 3.22
C ALA A 134 13.46 3.62 2.26
N SER A 135 14.74 3.39 2.50
CA SER A 135 15.85 3.96 1.74
C SER A 135 17.11 3.12 1.94
N VAL A 136 18.14 3.41 1.16
CA VAL A 136 19.45 2.77 1.28
C VAL A 136 20.54 3.82 1.28
N ILE A 137 21.63 3.56 1.99
CA ILE A 137 22.79 4.46 2.02
C ILE A 137 23.84 3.90 1.06
N LEU A 138 24.17 4.67 0.04
CA LEU A 138 25.21 4.38 -0.93
C LEU A 138 26.42 5.26 -0.66
N LYS A 139 27.62 4.71 -0.82
CA LYS A 139 28.86 5.46 -0.79
C LYS A 139 29.34 5.64 -2.22
N ILE A 140 29.31 6.88 -2.71
CA ILE A 140 29.70 7.28 -4.07
C ILE A 140 30.91 8.20 -3.93
N ASP A 141 32.03 7.85 -4.55
CA ASP A 141 33.27 8.65 -4.50
C ASP A 141 33.74 9.01 -3.07
N GLY A 142 33.42 8.16 -2.09
CA GLY A 142 33.76 8.38 -0.69
C GLY A 142 32.71 9.13 0.15
N THR A 143 31.67 9.69 -0.48
CA THR A 143 30.58 10.42 0.19
C THR A 143 29.35 9.52 0.35
N GLU A 144 28.69 9.60 1.50
CA GLU A 144 27.46 8.84 1.76
C GLU A 144 26.23 9.59 1.27
N HIS A 145 25.37 8.88 0.58
CA HIS A 145 24.20 9.38 -0.12
C HIS A 145 22.99 8.50 0.19
N GLU A 146 21.85 9.09 0.52
CA GLU A 146 20.61 8.35 0.71
C GLU A 146 19.87 8.21 -0.62
N LEU A 147 19.64 6.97 -1.06
CA LEU A 147 18.80 6.65 -2.21
C LEU A 147 17.43 6.19 -1.73
N GLY A 148 16.40 6.97 -2.06
CA GLY A 148 15.00 6.63 -1.83
C GLY A 148 14.34 5.94 -3.04
N PHE A 149 13.11 5.46 -2.83
CA PHE A 149 12.26 4.89 -3.89
C PHE A 149 11.84 5.88 -4.96
N ASP A 150 11.97 7.18 -4.70
CA ASP A 150 11.73 8.25 -5.67
C ASP A 150 12.85 8.38 -6.71
N GLY A 151 13.93 7.60 -6.59
CA GLY A 151 15.05 7.61 -7.53
C GLY A 151 15.93 8.86 -7.44
N PHE A 152 15.78 9.65 -6.37
CA PHE A 152 16.63 10.80 -6.11
C PHE A 152 17.62 10.48 -4.98
N ILE A 153 18.89 10.83 -5.22
CA ILE A 153 19.91 10.91 -4.18
C ILE A 153 19.61 12.15 -3.34
N ARG A 154 19.35 11.97 -2.04
CA ARG A 154 19.09 13.06 -1.10
C ARG A 154 20.35 13.33 -0.28
N ASP A 155 20.97 14.48 -0.51
CA ASP A 155 22.17 14.92 0.22
C ASP A 155 21.85 15.69 1.52
N ASP A 156 20.57 16.02 1.73
CA ASP A 156 20.14 17.04 2.68
C ASP A 156 19.23 16.53 3.82
N LEU A 157 19.02 15.22 3.95
CA LEU A 157 18.11 14.67 4.96
C LEU A 157 18.81 14.07 6.20
N ILE A 158 19.65 14.87 6.87
CA ILE A 158 19.74 14.80 8.34
C ILE A 158 18.98 15.99 8.94
N ALA A 159 17.69 16.08 8.66
CA ALA A 159 16.73 16.84 9.47
C ALA A 159 15.31 16.49 9.01
N GLY A 160 14.52 15.90 9.90
CA GLY A 160 13.19 15.41 9.59
C GLY A 160 12.23 16.50 9.10
N GLN A 161 11.66 16.28 7.92
CA GLN A 161 10.39 16.90 7.54
C GLN A 161 9.66 16.01 6.54
N THR A 162 8.54 15.45 7.00
CA THR A 162 7.54 14.75 6.20
C THR A 162 6.60 15.77 5.54
N ALA A 163 6.58 15.83 4.20
CA ALA A 163 5.38 15.98 3.36
C ALA A 163 5.77 16.18 1.88
N PRO A 164 5.11 15.52 0.90
CA PRO A 164 5.25 15.86 -0.51
C PRO A 164 4.54 17.20 -0.85
N PRO A 165 5.01 17.92 -1.88
CA PRO A 165 4.42 19.19 -2.32
C PRO A 165 3.06 18.97 -3.00
N THR A 166 2.10 19.82 -2.66
CA THR A 166 0.85 20.00 -3.42
C THR A 166 1.20 20.64 -4.77
N ALA A 167 1.04 19.88 -5.86
CA ALA A 167 1.13 20.42 -7.21
C ALA A 167 -0.26 20.88 -7.68
N ASP A 168 -0.28 22.11 -8.17
CA ASP A 168 -1.41 22.88 -8.65
C ASP A 168 -2.30 22.15 -9.67
N VAL A 169 -3.62 22.35 -9.51
CA VAL A 169 -4.64 22.02 -10.50
C VAL A 169 -4.50 23.01 -11.65
N THR A 170 -4.08 22.54 -12.83
CA THR A 170 -4.30 23.26 -14.09
C THR A 170 -5.49 22.64 -14.81
N GLU A 171 -6.52 23.44 -14.98
CA GLU A 171 -7.78 23.15 -15.68
C GLU A 171 -7.62 23.20 -17.21
N VAL A 172 -8.59 22.60 -17.92
CA VAL A 172 -8.93 22.68 -19.37
C VAL A 172 -8.23 21.60 -20.24
N ALA A 173 -8.93 20.72 -20.97
CA ALA A 173 -10.03 20.99 -21.89
C ALA A 173 -11.10 19.88 -21.97
N GLU A 174 -12.35 20.32 -21.97
CA GLU A 174 -13.55 19.54 -22.21
C GLU A 174 -13.61 19.09 -23.69
N ALA A 175 -13.67 17.78 -23.94
CA ALA A 175 -13.92 17.26 -25.29
C ALA A 175 -15.40 17.49 -25.67
N PRO A 176 -15.74 17.84 -26.93
CA PRO A 176 -17.12 18.08 -27.31
C PRO A 176 -17.95 16.79 -27.19
N ASN A 177 -19.12 16.89 -26.57
CA ASN A 177 -20.09 15.80 -26.41
C ASN A 177 -20.85 15.48 -27.70
N ASP A 178 -20.20 15.53 -28.87
CA ASP A 178 -20.83 15.25 -30.14
C ASP A 178 -20.58 13.77 -30.55
N PRO A 179 -21.62 12.90 -30.51
CA PRO A 179 -21.48 11.49 -30.84
C PRO A 179 -21.02 11.27 -32.30
N LEU A 180 -21.28 12.23 -33.19
CA LEU A 180 -20.89 12.11 -34.60
C LEU A 180 -19.39 12.33 -34.82
N ALA A 181 -18.76 13.19 -34.01
CA ALA A 181 -17.30 13.41 -34.06
C ALA A 181 -16.51 12.18 -33.56
N ARG A 182 -17.05 11.47 -32.55
CA ARG A 182 -16.47 10.20 -32.07
C ARG A 182 -16.61 9.08 -33.12
N LEU A 183 -17.73 9.04 -33.84
CA LEU A 183 -17.93 8.07 -34.92
C LEU A 183 -17.00 8.34 -36.11
N ALA A 184 -16.79 9.61 -36.47
CA ALA A 184 -15.86 10.01 -37.53
C ALA A 184 -14.40 9.64 -37.20
N ALA A 185 -13.98 9.79 -35.94
CA ALA A 185 -12.67 9.33 -35.48
C ALA A 185 -12.49 7.81 -35.57
N SER A 186 -13.58 7.04 -35.42
CA SER A 186 -13.57 5.57 -35.49
C SER A 186 -13.56 4.99 -36.92
N LEU A 187 -13.79 5.79 -37.96
CA LEU A 187 -14.00 5.33 -39.33
C LEU A 187 -12.82 5.60 -40.29
N THR A 188 -11.63 5.94 -39.78
CA THR A 188 -10.45 6.12 -40.64
C THR A 188 -9.81 4.76 -40.99
N ALA A 189 -9.45 4.64 -42.28
CA ALA A 189 -9.31 3.39 -43.04
C ALA A 189 -8.23 2.41 -42.58
N GLY A 190 -8.64 1.16 -42.33
CA GLY A 190 -7.74 0.02 -42.15
C GLY A 190 -8.50 -1.31 -42.03
N ARG A 191 -8.91 -1.85 -43.18
CA ARG A 191 -9.37 -3.23 -43.49
C ARG A 191 -9.92 -4.10 -42.36
N GLY A 192 -11.17 -4.51 -42.54
CA GLY A 192 -11.82 -5.55 -41.76
C GLY A 192 -11.07 -6.90 -41.77
N SER A 193 -10.67 -7.29 -40.57
CA SER A 193 -10.75 -8.63 -39.99
C SER A 193 -11.01 -8.40 -38.51
N LEU A 194 -11.84 -9.23 -37.88
CA LEU A 194 -11.86 -9.36 -36.42
C LEU A 194 -10.53 -9.99 -35.99
N ASP A 195 -9.44 -9.24 -36.11
CA ASP A 195 -8.23 -9.58 -35.41
C ASP A 195 -8.45 -9.22 -33.95
N LEU A 196 -8.30 -10.23 -33.08
CA LEU A 196 -7.96 -10.04 -31.68
C LEU A 196 -6.60 -9.32 -31.64
N ARG A 197 -6.60 -8.04 -31.98
CA ARG A 197 -5.44 -7.20 -31.88
C ARG A 197 -5.26 -6.97 -30.39
N GLU A 198 -4.33 -7.72 -29.81
CA GLU A 198 -3.79 -7.48 -28.48
C GLU A 198 -3.69 -5.96 -28.31
N ALA A 199 -4.29 -5.43 -27.24
CA ALA A 199 -4.23 -4.01 -26.97
C ALA A 199 -2.77 -3.55 -27.09
N PRO A 200 -2.50 -2.38 -27.71
CA PRO A 200 -1.13 -1.87 -27.78
C PRO A 200 -0.50 -1.98 -26.38
N PRO A 201 0.77 -2.46 -26.29
CA PRO A 201 1.41 -2.65 -25.01
C PRO A 201 1.33 -1.33 -24.22
N PRO A 202 0.95 -1.38 -22.94
CA PRO A 202 0.79 -0.17 -22.14
C PRO A 202 2.05 0.69 -22.21
N GLU A 203 1.88 1.97 -22.54
CA GLU A 203 2.98 2.91 -22.77
C GLU A 203 3.42 3.59 -21.46
N THR A 204 2.56 3.59 -20.44
CA THR A 204 2.81 4.18 -19.12
C THR A 204 2.58 3.19 -17.98
N ILE A 205 3.16 3.49 -16.81
CA ILE A 205 2.97 2.69 -15.59
C ILE A 205 1.49 2.65 -15.19
N ASP A 206 0.77 3.77 -15.31
CA ASP A 206 -0.65 3.85 -15.02
C ASP A 206 -1.47 2.94 -15.96
N ASP A 207 -1.12 2.88 -17.26
CA ASP A 207 -1.75 1.96 -18.21
C ASP A 207 -1.48 0.48 -17.85
N TYR A 208 -0.28 0.18 -17.34
CA TYR A 208 0.04 -1.16 -16.83
C TYR A 208 -0.83 -1.52 -15.63
N ILE A 209 -0.96 -0.61 -14.66
CA ILE A 209 -1.81 -0.80 -13.48
C ILE A 209 -3.27 -1.00 -13.90
N ASP A 210 -3.78 -0.20 -14.82
CA ASP A 210 -5.16 -0.29 -15.32
C ASP A 210 -5.41 -1.59 -16.09
N LYS A 211 -4.44 -2.02 -16.90
CA LYS A 211 -4.48 -3.33 -17.59
C LYS A 211 -4.61 -4.48 -16.58
N TRP A 212 -3.79 -4.47 -15.53
CA TRP A 212 -3.82 -5.50 -14.48
C TRP A 212 -5.10 -5.42 -13.65
N ARG A 213 -5.58 -4.23 -13.32
CA ARG A 213 -6.89 -4.02 -12.67
C ARG A 213 -8.01 -4.68 -13.47
N GLY A 214 -8.05 -4.43 -14.78
CA GLY A 214 -9.06 -5.02 -15.67
C GLY A 214 -9.00 -6.56 -15.73
N ARG A 215 -7.80 -7.15 -15.66
CA ARG A 215 -7.62 -8.61 -15.63
C ARG A 215 -8.10 -9.21 -14.31
N ILE A 216 -7.69 -8.64 -13.18
CA ILE A 216 -8.12 -9.07 -11.84
C ILE A 216 -9.65 -9.00 -11.71
N GLN A 217 -10.27 -7.97 -12.28
CA GLN A 217 -11.73 -7.83 -12.20
C GLN A 217 -12.49 -8.87 -13.03
N ARG A 218 -11.93 -9.27 -14.17
CA ARG A 218 -12.55 -10.19 -15.14
C ARG A 218 -12.37 -11.65 -14.72
N ASP A 219 -11.13 -12.05 -14.45
CA ASP A 219 -10.79 -13.41 -14.04
C ASP A 219 -9.64 -13.38 -13.02
N PRO A 220 -9.99 -13.33 -11.72
CA PRO A 220 -8.99 -13.39 -10.65
C PRO A 220 -8.18 -14.69 -10.67
N ALA A 221 -8.77 -15.80 -11.08
CA ALA A 221 -8.10 -17.11 -11.06
C ALA A 221 -7.02 -17.19 -12.14
N GLU A 222 -7.29 -16.65 -13.33
CA GLU A 222 -6.31 -16.54 -14.42
C GLU A 222 -5.11 -15.67 -14.02
N VAL A 223 -5.36 -14.53 -13.34
CA VAL A 223 -4.28 -13.66 -12.85
C VAL A 223 -3.42 -14.38 -11.82
N MET A 224 -4.05 -15.10 -10.89
CA MET A 224 -3.32 -15.89 -9.90
C MET A 224 -2.49 -17.00 -10.54
N GLU A 225 -3.01 -17.65 -11.58
CA GLU A 225 -2.26 -18.64 -12.35
C GLU A 225 -1.05 -18.02 -13.05
N THR A 226 -1.26 -16.86 -13.68
CA THR A 226 -0.21 -16.12 -14.40
C THR A 226 0.91 -15.65 -13.47
N ILE A 227 0.56 -15.12 -12.30
CA ILE A 227 1.53 -14.65 -11.29
C ILE A 227 2.18 -15.85 -10.57
N GLY A 228 1.52 -17.02 -10.58
CA GLY A 228 1.98 -18.23 -9.92
C GLY A 228 1.73 -18.20 -8.41
N VAL A 229 0.52 -17.81 -8.02
CA VAL A 229 0.05 -17.86 -6.62
C VAL A 229 -1.15 -18.79 -6.47
N GLU A 230 -1.25 -19.46 -5.33
CA GLU A 230 -2.38 -20.31 -4.98
C GLU A 230 -3.04 -19.83 -3.70
N ARG A 231 -4.37 -19.99 -3.62
CA ARG A 231 -5.13 -19.62 -2.42
C ARG A 231 -4.98 -20.69 -1.34
N THR A 232 -4.79 -20.24 -0.11
CA THR A 232 -4.77 -21.07 1.10
C THR A 232 -5.68 -20.48 2.17
N ASP A 233 -5.90 -21.20 3.26
CA ASP A 233 -6.72 -20.71 4.39
C ASP A 233 -6.10 -19.51 5.13
N ARG A 234 -4.80 -19.26 4.94
CA ARG A 234 -4.02 -18.22 5.63
C ARG A 234 -3.59 -17.06 4.74
N GLY A 235 -3.97 -17.09 3.46
CA GLY A 235 -3.57 -16.11 2.46
C GLY A 235 -3.15 -16.76 1.13
N TYR A 236 -2.10 -16.24 0.49
CA TYR A 236 -1.64 -16.72 -0.82
C TYR A 236 -0.27 -17.37 -0.75
N ARG A 237 -0.14 -18.61 -1.23
CA ARG A 237 1.14 -19.30 -1.33
C ARG A 237 1.77 -19.09 -2.71
N ILE A 238 3.06 -18.82 -2.75
CA ILE A 238 3.85 -18.73 -3.99
C ILE A 238 4.13 -20.14 -4.52
N LYS A 239 3.78 -20.41 -5.77
CA LYS A 239 3.99 -21.71 -6.44
C LYS A 239 5.47 -21.98 -6.73
N PRO A 240 5.86 -23.23 -7.07
CA PRO A 240 7.22 -23.58 -7.51
C PRO A 240 7.72 -22.81 -8.73
N ASP A 241 6.82 -22.45 -9.64
CA ASP A 241 7.10 -21.74 -10.89
C ASP A 241 6.31 -20.42 -10.92
N PRO A 242 6.74 -19.40 -10.16
CA PRO A 242 6.08 -18.10 -10.14
C PRO A 242 6.55 -17.22 -11.30
N ASP A 243 5.78 -16.16 -11.59
CA ASP A 243 6.20 -15.17 -12.57
C ASP A 243 7.53 -14.49 -12.17
N ILE A 244 8.30 -14.06 -13.17
CA ILE A 244 9.59 -13.40 -12.94
C ILE A 244 9.45 -12.18 -12.01
N GLY A 245 8.36 -11.42 -12.10
CA GLY A 245 8.10 -10.28 -11.24
C GLY A 245 8.00 -10.64 -9.75
N VAL A 246 7.50 -11.82 -9.43
CA VAL A 246 7.39 -12.32 -8.05
C VAL A 246 8.77 -12.62 -7.48
N THR A 247 9.62 -13.29 -8.26
CA THR A 247 10.99 -13.61 -7.80
C THR A 247 11.89 -12.37 -7.72
N LEU A 248 11.72 -11.41 -8.64
CA LEU A 248 12.39 -10.11 -8.61
C LEU A 248 11.98 -9.28 -7.39
N ALA A 249 10.73 -9.42 -6.94
CA ALA A 249 10.27 -8.84 -5.68
C ALA A 249 10.90 -9.52 -4.44
N GLY A 250 11.71 -10.56 -4.60
CA GLY A 250 12.38 -11.27 -3.50
C GLY A 250 11.50 -12.30 -2.80
N LEU A 251 10.30 -12.57 -3.31
CA LEU A 251 9.45 -13.67 -2.88
C LEU A 251 10.05 -14.99 -3.39
N GLN A 252 9.91 -16.04 -2.60
CA GLN A 252 10.43 -17.36 -2.90
C GLN A 252 9.29 -18.39 -3.01
N PRO A 253 9.45 -19.44 -3.82
CA PRO A 253 8.52 -20.56 -3.82
C PRO A 253 8.28 -21.11 -2.41
N GLY A 254 7.02 -21.30 -2.05
CA GLY A 254 6.59 -21.77 -0.72
C GLY A 254 6.30 -20.66 0.30
N ASP A 255 6.64 -19.41 0.00
CA ASP A 255 6.24 -18.25 0.81
C ASP A 255 4.72 -18.13 0.91
N ILE A 256 4.21 -17.69 2.06
CA ILE A 256 2.77 -17.44 2.26
C ILE A 256 2.55 -15.97 2.59
N VAL A 257 1.96 -15.22 1.66
CA VAL A 257 1.53 -13.84 1.88
C VAL A 257 0.30 -13.87 2.79
N THR A 258 0.42 -13.27 3.98
CA THR A 258 -0.65 -13.25 5.00
C THR A 258 -1.33 -11.89 5.10
N ARG A 259 -0.59 -10.80 4.87
CA ARG A 259 -1.15 -9.44 4.80
C ARG A 259 -0.57 -8.60 3.67
N LEU A 260 -1.35 -7.64 3.21
CA LEU A 260 -0.97 -6.59 2.28
C LEU A 260 -1.47 -5.24 2.85
N ASN A 261 -0.56 -4.28 3.00
CA ASN A 261 -0.78 -2.98 3.65
C ASN A 261 -1.48 -3.09 5.03
N GLY A 262 -1.13 -4.14 5.80
CA GLY A 262 -1.70 -4.41 7.12
C GLY A 262 -3.09 -5.08 7.10
N GLN A 263 -3.66 -5.34 5.92
CA GLN A 263 -4.93 -6.04 5.77
C GLN A 263 -4.69 -7.52 5.44
N ALA A 264 -5.47 -8.43 6.06
CA ALA A 264 -5.35 -9.86 5.80
C ALA A 264 -5.83 -10.21 4.38
N VAL A 265 -5.03 -11.01 3.67
CA VAL A 265 -5.34 -11.45 2.31
C VAL A 265 -5.92 -12.87 2.28
N GLY A 266 -6.46 -13.29 1.14
CA GLY A 266 -7.00 -14.63 0.92
C GLY A 266 -8.53 -14.65 0.77
N ASN A 267 -9.17 -13.50 0.67
CA ASN A 267 -10.57 -13.37 0.28
C ASN A 267 -10.65 -12.58 -1.03
N ILE A 268 -10.93 -13.28 -2.13
CA ILE A 268 -10.87 -12.73 -3.49
C ILE A 268 -11.67 -11.41 -3.62
N ASP A 269 -12.87 -11.34 -3.05
CA ASP A 269 -13.71 -10.13 -3.15
C ASP A 269 -13.11 -8.93 -2.42
N LYS A 270 -12.54 -9.15 -1.22
CA LYS A 270 -11.85 -8.10 -0.45
C LYS A 270 -10.50 -7.73 -1.06
N ASP A 271 -9.79 -8.72 -1.56
CA ASP A 271 -8.45 -8.56 -2.13
C ASP A 271 -8.50 -7.71 -3.41
N ARG A 272 -9.60 -7.77 -4.17
CA ARG A 272 -9.86 -6.85 -5.30
C ARG A 272 -9.84 -5.39 -4.85
N GLN A 273 -10.52 -5.07 -3.76
CA GLN A 273 -10.58 -3.70 -3.22
C GLN A 273 -9.24 -3.27 -2.62
N LEU A 274 -8.49 -4.21 -2.05
CA LEU A 274 -7.16 -3.96 -1.52
C LEU A 274 -6.17 -3.65 -2.64
N TYR A 275 -6.25 -4.35 -3.78
CA TYR A 275 -5.46 -4.04 -4.95
C TYR A 275 -5.68 -2.60 -5.44
N ASP A 276 -6.95 -2.15 -5.52
CA ASP A 276 -7.26 -0.77 -5.94
C ASP A 276 -6.66 0.27 -4.98
N GLN A 277 -6.68 0.02 -3.67
CA GLN A 277 -6.06 0.89 -2.66
C GLN A 277 -4.54 0.94 -2.80
N VAL A 278 -3.91 -0.20 -3.04
CA VAL A 278 -2.45 -0.34 -3.21
C VAL A 278 -2.00 0.36 -4.49
N ALA A 279 -2.72 0.17 -5.58
CA ALA A 279 -2.49 0.86 -6.84
C ALA A 279 -2.58 2.38 -6.69
N ALA A 280 -3.61 2.88 -5.98
CA ALA A 280 -3.76 4.31 -5.72
C ALA A 280 -2.64 4.88 -4.82
N ALA A 281 -2.24 4.12 -3.79
CA ALA A 281 -1.17 4.50 -2.87
C ALA A 281 0.22 4.49 -3.53
N GLY A 282 0.41 3.72 -4.60
CA GLY A 282 1.69 3.57 -5.30
C GLY A 282 2.74 2.79 -4.50
N VAL A 283 2.38 2.21 -3.35
CA VAL A 283 3.28 1.42 -2.49
C VAL A 283 2.53 0.19 -1.95
N ALA A 284 3.19 -0.96 -2.04
CA ALA A 284 2.71 -2.24 -1.52
C ALA A 284 3.62 -2.74 -0.40
N ARG A 285 3.05 -3.02 0.77
CA ARG A 285 3.75 -3.63 1.92
C ARG A 285 3.17 -5.01 2.19
N LEU A 286 3.97 -6.05 2.01
CA LEU A 286 3.56 -7.44 2.18
C LEU A 286 4.13 -8.02 3.48
N GLU A 287 3.29 -8.69 4.27
CA GLU A 287 3.72 -9.59 5.34
C GLU A 287 3.67 -11.03 4.84
N VAL A 288 4.84 -11.68 4.86
CA VAL A 288 5.05 -12.99 4.27
C VAL A 288 5.56 -13.95 5.33
N GLU A 289 5.04 -15.16 5.37
CA GLU A 289 5.57 -16.24 6.20
C GLU A 289 6.51 -17.12 5.35
N ARG A 290 7.79 -17.17 5.73
CA ARG A 290 8.81 -18.03 5.11
C ARG A 290 9.42 -18.91 6.18
N SER A 291 9.34 -20.23 6.00
CA SER A 291 9.90 -21.21 6.95
C SER A 291 9.42 -21.03 8.40
N GLY A 292 8.24 -20.43 8.61
CA GLY A 292 7.66 -20.15 9.93
C GLY A 292 8.02 -18.78 10.53
N GLU A 293 8.83 -17.97 9.85
CA GLU A 293 9.16 -16.59 10.25
C GLU A 293 8.34 -15.58 9.45
N THR A 294 7.99 -14.45 10.06
CA THR A 294 7.29 -13.35 9.37
C THR A 294 8.30 -12.33 8.82
N LEU A 295 8.26 -12.11 7.51
CA LEU A 295 9.05 -11.15 6.77
C LEU A 295 8.16 -9.99 6.31
N LEU A 296 8.68 -8.76 6.39
CA LEU A 296 8.01 -7.57 5.89
C LEU A 296 8.74 -7.08 4.65
N MET A 297 8.01 -6.97 3.53
CA MET A 297 8.55 -6.55 2.25
C MET A 297 7.82 -5.30 1.78
N THR A 298 8.51 -4.30 1.25
CA THR A 298 7.89 -3.07 0.74
C THR A 298 8.36 -2.76 -0.67
N PHE A 299 7.41 -2.40 -1.54
CA PHE A 299 7.59 -2.22 -2.97
C PHE A 299 6.97 -0.91 -3.44
N SER A 300 7.67 -0.18 -4.30
CA SER A 300 7.09 0.94 -5.05
C SER A 300 6.43 0.43 -6.33
N LEU A 301 5.27 0.98 -6.67
CA LEU A 301 4.54 0.74 -7.91
C LEU A 301 4.70 1.91 -8.90
N ARG A 302 5.53 2.90 -8.56
CA ARG A 302 5.87 4.07 -9.37
C ARG A 302 7.38 4.13 -9.60
#